data_AF-A0A640XKN1-F1
#
_entry.id   AF-A0A640XKN1-F1
#
_cell.length_a   1.000
_cell.length_b   1.000
_cell.length_c   1.000
_cell.angle_alpha   90.00
_cell.angle_beta   90.00
_cell.angle_gamma   90.00
#
_symmetry.space_group_name_H-M   'P 1'
#
loop_
_entity.id
_entity.type
_entity.pdbx_description
1 polymer ?
#
loop_
_entity_poly.entity_id
_entity_poly.type
_entity_poly.pdbx_seq_one_letter_code
_entity_poly.pdbx_strand_id
1 'polypeptide(L)'
;MNKSCNFCGNKNFKEKRIQYIYKHNDRFLVMNNVPCEECEYCGEQYFKAEVLKKIEKIFKDIYFSGKKVKREVKVPVEEFADI
;
A
#
# COMPACT_ATOMS: atom_id res chain seq x y z
N MET A 1 13.60 21.22 -11.06
CA MET A 1 12.28 21.28 -10.39
C MET A 1 12.46 20.74 -8.97
N ASN A 2 12.19 21.56 -7.95
CA ASN A 2 12.20 21.09 -6.56
C ASN A 2 10.88 20.39 -6.27
N LYS A 3 10.93 19.11 -5.93
CA LYS A 3 9.76 18.32 -5.54
C LYS A 3 9.14 18.92 -4.27
N SER A 4 7.82 19.01 -4.23
CA SER A 4 7.03 19.46 -3.08
C SER A 4 5.88 18.50 -2.85
N CYS A 5 5.44 18.37 -1.61
CA CYS A 5 4.31 17.53 -1.25
C CYS A 5 3.02 18.11 -1.86
N ASN A 6 2.28 17.28 -2.59
CA ASN A 6 1.02 17.64 -3.22
C ASN A 6 -0.09 17.98 -2.21
N PHE A 7 0.08 17.60 -0.94
CA PHE A 7 -0.92 17.81 0.12
C PHE A 7 -0.58 19.00 1.03
N CYS A 8 0.69 19.18 1.40
CA CYS A 8 1.08 20.21 2.38
C CYS A 8 2.17 21.17 1.88
N GLY A 9 2.70 20.99 0.68
CA GLY A 9 3.75 21.85 0.10
C GLY A 9 5.17 21.67 0.67
N ASN A 10 5.34 20.88 1.75
CA ASN A 10 6.65 20.60 2.32
C ASN A 10 7.60 19.95 1.30
N LYS A 11 8.89 20.25 1.41
CA LYS A 11 9.92 19.79 0.45
C LYS A 11 10.81 18.68 1.01
N ASN A 12 10.67 18.37 2.30
CA ASN A 12 11.46 17.34 2.94
C ASN A 12 10.75 15.99 2.85
N PHE A 13 11.50 15.02 2.36
CA PHE A 13 11.03 13.68 2.06
C PHE A 13 12.09 12.66 2.49
N LYS A 14 11.63 11.48 2.91
CA LYS A 14 12.50 10.35 3.24
C LYS A 14 12.08 9.09 2.51
N GLU A 15 13.06 8.27 2.12
CA GLU A 15 12.77 6.93 1.64
C GLU A 15 12.35 6.03 2.81
N LYS A 16 11.33 5.21 2.58
CA LYS A 16 10.79 4.31 3.60
C LYS A 16 10.33 3.00 2.98
N ARG A 17 10.31 1.96 3.80
CA ARG A 17 9.66 0.68 3.50
C ARG A 17 8.47 0.51 4.43
N ILE A 18 7.28 0.33 3.86
CA ILE A 18 6.03 0.29 4.62
C ILE A 18 5.24 -0.99 4.34
N GLN A 19 4.27 -1.27 5.21
CA GLN A 19 3.24 -2.27 4.95
C GLN A 19 2.11 -1.61 4.18
N TYR A 20 1.85 -2.09 2.97
CA TYR A 20 0.83 -1.56 2.07
C TYR A 20 -0.32 -2.56 1.97
N ILE A 21 -1.55 -2.11 2.23
CA ILE A 21 -2.76 -2.94 2.09
C ILE A 21 -3.41 -2.60 0.77
N TYR A 22 -3.40 -3.55 -0.17
CA TYR A 22 -4.10 -3.42 -1.44
C TYR A 22 -5.49 -4.06 -1.32
N LYS A 23 -6.56 -3.27 -1.54
CA LYS A 23 -7.96 -3.72 -1.54
C LYS A 23 -8.53 -3.63 -2.96
N HIS A 24 -9.19 -4.70 -3.41
CA HIS A 24 -9.94 -4.70 -4.67
C HIS A 24 -11.08 -5.72 -4.61
N ASN A 25 -12.33 -5.28 -4.83
CA ASN A 25 -13.55 -6.10 -4.75
C ASN A 25 -13.57 -7.03 -3.51
N ASP A 26 -13.47 -6.42 -2.33
CA ASP A 26 -13.51 -7.07 -1.00
C ASP A 26 -12.41 -8.11 -0.71
N ARG A 27 -11.42 -8.21 -1.59
CA ARG A 27 -10.20 -8.99 -1.37
C ARG A 27 -9.07 -8.08 -0.94
N PHE A 28 -8.22 -8.59 -0.06
CA PHE A 28 -7.14 -7.84 0.55
C PHE A 28 -5.81 -8.55 0.35
N LEU A 29 -4.78 -7.79 -0.02
CA LEU A 29 -3.40 -8.24 -0.02
C LEU A 29 -2.56 -7.32 0.87
N VAL A 30 -1.97 -7.90 1.90
CA VAL A 30 -0.99 -7.21 2.75
C VAL A 30 0.40 -7.40 2.14
N MET A 31 0.98 -6.34 1.61
CA MET A 31 2.33 -6.34 1.05
C MET A 31 3.31 -5.65 2.00
N ASN A 32 4.29 -6.39 2.52
CA ASN A 32 5.33 -5.83 3.39
C ASN A 32 6.49 -5.27 2.59
N ASN A 33 7.22 -4.33 3.20
CA ASN A 33 8.47 -3.76 2.68
C ASN A 33 8.32 -3.04 1.33
N VAL A 34 7.14 -2.46 1.07
CA VAL A 34 6.89 -1.69 -0.15
C VAL A 34 7.68 -0.39 -0.08
N PRO A 35 8.56 -0.11 -1.07
CA PRO A 35 9.32 1.12 -1.09
C PRO A 35 8.43 2.31 -1.47
N CYS A 36 8.53 3.38 -0.71
CA CYS A 36 7.88 4.65 -0.97
C CYS A 36 8.77 5.81 -0.55
N GLU A 37 8.40 7.00 -0.99
CA GLU A 37 8.91 8.25 -0.43
C GLU A 37 7.81 8.85 0.47
N GLU A 38 8.14 9.19 1.71
CA GLU A 38 7.20 9.74 2.69
C GLU A 38 7.54 11.20 2.96
N CYS A 39 6.53 12.08 2.90
CA CYS A 39 6.69 13.47 3.34
C CYS A 39 6.97 13.51 4.83
N GLU A 40 8.08 14.13 5.24
CA GLU A 40 8.51 14.12 6.65
C GLU A 40 7.60 14.93 7.57
N TYR A 41 6.77 15.81 7.02
CA TYR A 41 5.87 16.67 7.78
C TYR A 41 4.48 16.08 7.95
N CYS A 42 3.79 15.77 6.85
CA CYS A 42 2.39 15.28 6.90
C CYS A 42 2.25 13.76 6.79
N GLY A 43 3.32 13.03 6.50
CA GLY A 43 3.30 11.57 6.35
C GLY A 43 2.76 11.05 5.02
N GLU A 44 2.49 11.92 4.05
CA GLU A 44 1.99 11.51 2.73
C GLU A 44 2.98 10.57 2.03
N GLN A 45 2.48 9.48 1.44
CA GLN A 45 3.30 8.43 0.83
C GLN A 45 3.17 8.41 -0.70
N TYR A 46 4.31 8.51 -1.37
CA TYR A 46 4.41 8.50 -2.83
C TYR A 46 5.03 7.19 -3.31
N PHE A 47 4.31 6.48 -4.17
CA PHE A 47 4.75 5.21 -4.74
C PHE A 47 5.05 5.37 -6.23
N LYS A 48 6.11 4.70 -6.70
CA LYS A 48 6.36 4.60 -8.14
C LYS A 48 5.29 3.73 -8.79
N ALA A 49 4.83 4.11 -9.98
CA ALA A 49 3.81 3.37 -10.72
C ALA A 49 4.20 1.90 -10.96
N GLU A 50 5.48 1.61 -11.21
CA GLU A 50 5.99 0.25 -11.38
C GLU A 50 5.80 -0.63 -10.14
N VAL A 51 5.93 -0.06 -8.94
CA VAL A 51 5.75 -0.76 -7.67
C VAL A 51 4.29 -1.15 -7.50
N LEU A 52 3.36 -0.22 -7.75
CA LEU A 52 1.92 -0.47 -7.67
C LEU A 52 1.45 -1.51 -8.70
N LYS A 53 1.91 -1.41 -9.95
CA LYS A 53 1.62 -2.40 -11.01
C LYS A 53 2.10 -3.80 -10.64
N LYS A 54 3.25 -3.91 -9.99
CA LYS A 54 3.78 -5.20 -9.52
C LYS A 54 2.90 -5.79 -8.40
N ILE A 55 2.44 -4.97 -7.46
CA ILE A 55 1.52 -5.39 -6.39
C ILE A 55 0.20 -5.89 -6.98
N GLU A 56 -0.39 -5.14 -7.91
CA GLU A 56 -1.62 -5.53 -8.61
C GLU A 56 -1.45 -6.85 -9.37
N LYS A 57 -0.33 -7.04 -10.08
CA LYS A 57 -0.03 -8.32 -10.75
C LYS A 57 0.02 -9.48 -9.75
N ILE A 58 0.73 -9.31 -8.62
CA ILE A 58 0.82 -10.34 -7.58
C ILE A 58 -0.56 -10.65 -7.00
N PHE A 59 -1.38 -9.63 -6.75
CA PHE A 59 -2.75 -9.79 -6.31
C PHE A 59 -3.55 -10.65 -7.29
N LYS A 60 -3.45 -10.36 -8.60
CA LYS A 60 -4.13 -11.16 -9.62
C LYS A 60 -3.62 -12.59 -9.68
N ASP A 61 -2.31 -12.81 -9.60
CA ASP A 61 -1.72 -14.14 -9.61
C ASP A 61 -2.24 -14.99 -8.42
N ILE A 62 -2.37 -14.39 -7.24
CA ILE A 62 -2.87 -15.07 -6.04
C ILE A 62 -4.34 -15.45 -6.21
N TYR A 63 -5.19 -14.50 -6.59
CA TYR A 63 -6.64 -14.69 -6.55
C TYR A 63 -7.26 -15.30 -7.82
N PHE A 64 -6.60 -15.19 -8.97
CA PHE A 64 -7.15 -15.68 -10.25
C PHE A 64 -6.29 -16.78 -10.89
N SER A 65 -5.01 -16.90 -10.50
CA SER A 65 -4.10 -17.91 -11.06
C SER A 65 -3.66 -18.97 -10.04
N GLY A 66 -4.11 -18.88 -8.78
CA GLY A 66 -3.84 -19.89 -7.76
C GLY A 66 -2.40 -19.90 -7.23
N LYS A 67 -1.69 -18.77 -7.34
CA LYS A 67 -0.32 -18.66 -6.80
C LYS A 67 -0.34 -18.84 -5.28
N LYS A 68 0.49 -19.77 -4.78
CA LYS A 68 0.65 -20.02 -3.34
C LYS A 68 1.19 -18.78 -2.62
N VAL A 69 0.51 -18.40 -1.55
CA VAL A 69 0.93 -17.33 -0.64
C VAL A 69 1.89 -17.88 0.42
N LYS A 70 2.75 -17.01 0.94
CA LYS A 70 3.73 -17.39 1.98
C LYS A 70 3.10 -17.51 3.37
N ARG A 71 2.12 -16.65 3.66
CA ARG A 71 1.44 -16.56 4.94
C ARG A 71 0.12 -15.85 4.75
N GLU A 72 -0.89 -16.27 5.50
CA GLU A 72 -2.19 -15.62 5.59
C GLU A 72 -2.42 -15.12 7.02
N VAL A 73 -3.24 -14.08 7.15
CA VAL A 73 -3.66 -13.52 8.44
C VAL A 73 -5.18 -13.51 8.49
N LYS A 74 -5.75 -13.90 9.63
CA LYS A 74 -7.19 -13.73 9.90
C LYS A 74 -7.39 -12.33 10.47
N VAL A 75 -8.27 -11.54 9.87
CA VAL A 75 -8.54 -10.15 10.27
C VAL A 75 -10.01 -10.05 10.66
N PRO A 76 -10.33 -9.67 11.91
CA PRO A 76 -11.71 -9.40 12.31
C PRO A 76 -12.22 -8.12 11.63
N VAL A 77 -13.51 -8.10 11.32
CA VAL A 77 -14.21 -6.95 10.71
C VAL A 77 -15.46 -6.71 11.55
N GLU A 78 -15.67 -5.47 11.97
CA GLU A 78 -16.80 -5.03 12.78
C GLU A 78 -17.43 -3.80 12.13
N GLU A 79 -18.74 -3.67 12.23
CA GLU A 79 -19.49 -2.53 11.71
C GLU A 79 -19.72 -1.52 12.84
N PHE A 80 -19.20 -0.30 12.68
CA PHE A 80 -19.35 0.74 13.70
C PHE A 80 -20.83 1.13 13.93
N ALA A 81 -21.69 0.95 12.93
CA ALA A 81 -23.12 1.25 13.02
C ALA A 81 -23.90 0.27 13.91
N ASP A 82 -23.33 -0.90 14.21
CA ASP A 82 -23.96 -1.96 15.03
C ASP A 82 -23.53 -1.90 16.51
N ILE A 83 -22.74 -0.88 16.89
CA ILE A 83 -22.30 -0.58 18.27
C ILE A 83 -23.21 0.49 18.87
#